data_AF-A0A9X1VYL0-F1
#
_entry.id   AF-A0A9X1VYL0-F1
#
_cell.length_a   1.000
_cell.length_b   1.000
_cell.length_c   1.000
_cell.angle_alpha   90.00
_cell.angle_beta   90.00
_cell.angle_gamma   90.00
#
_symmetry.space_group_name_H-M   'P 1'
#
loop_
_entity.id
_entity.type
_entity.pdbx_description
1 polymer ?
#
loop_
_entity_poly.entity_id
_entity_poly.type
_entity_poly.pdbx_seq_one_letter_code
_entity_poly.pdbx_strand_id
1 'polypeptide(L)'
;MSNPTAFSSVKLPAALVSQAREAAQPMRRSVASQIEYWATLGQVVEHTGLSAQEAQTAIEGYEQAARAKRQSQTLDELETRFAAAEQSGSLAARVRDVVLENKAGAQGARRVRKTA
;
A
#
# COMPACT_ATOMS: atom_id res chain seq x y z
N MET A 1 0.20 49.29 -2.34
CA MET A 1 1.47 48.71 -1.84
C MET A 1 1.48 47.25 -2.25
N SER A 2 2.26 46.90 -3.27
CA SER A 2 2.35 45.51 -3.75
C SER A 2 3.14 44.68 -2.74
N ASN A 3 2.45 43.76 -2.06
CA ASN A 3 3.11 42.87 -1.12
C ASN A 3 3.96 41.88 -1.94
N PRO A 4 5.29 41.85 -1.81
CA PRO A 4 6.09 40.84 -2.50
C PRO A 4 5.62 39.47 -2.00
N THR A 5 5.22 38.58 -2.92
CA THR A 5 4.85 37.20 -2.56
C THR A 5 6.06 36.54 -1.90
N ALA A 6 6.00 36.40 -0.58
CA ALA A 6 7.02 35.73 0.20
C ALA A 6 6.96 34.23 -0.13
N PHE A 7 7.95 33.74 -0.87
CA PHE A 7 8.06 32.32 -1.20
C PHE A 7 8.52 31.55 0.05
N SER A 8 7.73 30.56 0.46
CA SER A 8 8.10 29.61 1.51
C SER A 8 8.56 28.30 0.87
N SER A 9 9.71 27.78 1.30
CA SER A 9 10.19 26.47 0.84
C SER A 9 9.62 25.39 1.76
N VAL A 10 8.82 24.48 1.19
CA VAL A 10 8.24 23.35 1.91
C VAL A 10 8.99 22.08 1.53
N LYS A 11 9.47 21.33 2.53
CA LYS A 11 10.07 20.01 2.31
C LYS A 11 8.95 19.00 2.07
N LEU A 12 8.92 18.42 0.88
CA LEU A 12 7.97 17.38 0.48
C LEU A 12 8.69 16.04 0.28
N PRO A 13 8.05 14.91 0.61
CA PRO A 13 8.58 13.59 0.30
C PRO A 13 8.83 13.43 -1.21
N ALA A 14 9.97 12.83 -1.58
CA ALA A 14 10.35 12.68 -2.98
C ALA A 14 9.33 11.88 -3.80
N ALA A 15 8.73 10.84 -3.20
CA ALA A 15 7.69 10.04 -3.83
C ALA A 15 6.46 10.89 -4.20
N LEU A 16 6.03 11.79 -3.32
CA LEU A 16 4.91 12.69 -3.56
C LEU A 16 5.22 13.67 -4.70
N VAL A 17 6.43 14.22 -4.71
CA VAL A 17 6.89 15.12 -5.80
C VAL A 17 6.91 14.40 -7.15
N SER A 18 7.34 13.14 -7.19
CA SER A 18 7.34 12.34 -8.41
C SER A 18 5.93 12.09 -8.94
N GLN A 19 5.00 11.69 -8.06
CA GLN A 19 3.59 11.48 -8.41
C GLN A 19 2.94 12.77 -8.93
N ALA A 20 3.16 13.89 -8.24
CA ALA A 20 2.63 15.17 -8.66
C ALA A 20 3.19 15.60 -10.02
N ARG A 21 4.47 15.32 -10.30
CA ARG A 21 5.09 15.60 -11.59
C ARG A 21 4.47 14.75 -12.70
N GLU A 22 4.28 13.46 -12.47
CA GLU A 22 3.64 12.55 -13.42
C GLU A 22 2.21 12.98 -13.73
N ALA A 23 1.40 13.27 -12.71
CA ALA A 23 0.04 13.77 -12.87
C ALA A 23 -0.03 15.13 -13.60
N ALA A 24 1.03 15.95 -13.48
CA ALA A 24 1.13 17.24 -14.15
C ALA A 24 1.63 17.15 -15.60
N GLN A 25 2.24 16.03 -16.02
CA GLN A 25 2.81 15.86 -17.36
C GLN A 25 1.81 16.10 -18.49
N PRO A 26 0.56 15.56 -18.45
CA PRO A 26 -0.41 15.75 -19.53
C PRO A 26 -0.72 17.23 -19.80
N MET A 27 -0.65 18.06 -18.76
CA MET A 27 -0.93 19.49 -18.83
C MET A 27 0.34 20.33 -18.96
N ARG A 28 1.52 19.70 -19.01
CA ARG A 28 2.85 20.33 -19.01
C ARG A 28 3.04 21.35 -17.88
N ARG A 29 2.45 21.07 -16.71
CA ARG A 29 2.48 21.97 -15.55
C ARG A 29 3.67 21.67 -14.64
N SER A 30 4.12 22.69 -13.92
CA SER A 30 5.07 22.50 -12.82
C SER A 30 4.36 21.89 -11.61
N VAL A 31 5.13 21.29 -10.67
CA VAL A 31 4.57 20.78 -9.40
C VAL A 31 3.91 21.90 -8.60
N ALA A 32 4.49 23.10 -8.58
CA ALA A 32 3.90 24.26 -7.91
C ALA A 32 2.55 24.65 -8.53
N SER A 33 2.49 24.73 -9.87
CA SER A 33 1.25 25.02 -10.60
C SER A 33 0.20 23.93 -10.42
N GLN A 34 0.63 22.66 -10.26
CA GLN A 34 -0.28 21.55 -9.98
C GLN A 34 -0.92 21.68 -8.59
N ILE A 35 -0.15 22.11 -7.59
CA ILE A 35 -0.65 22.36 -6.23
C ILE A 35 -1.65 23.52 -6.23
N GLU A 36 -1.32 24.64 -6.89
CA GLU A 36 -2.20 25.81 -7.00
C GLU A 36 -3.53 25.45 -7.67
N TYR A 37 -3.47 24.64 -8.73
CA TYR A 37 -4.66 24.17 -9.43
C TYR A 37 -5.57 23.34 -8.53
N TRP A 38 -5.03 22.36 -7.80
CA TRP A 38 -5.81 21.55 -6.87
C TRP A 38 -6.37 22.35 -5.69
N ALA A 39 -5.61 23.33 -5.19
CA ALA A 39 -6.09 24.24 -4.15
C ALA A 39 -7.30 25.06 -4.63
N THR A 40 -7.22 25.62 -5.85
CA THR A 40 -8.32 26.36 -6.47
C THR A 40 -9.53 25.46 -6.69
N LEU A 41 -9.33 24.23 -7.19
CA LEU A 41 -10.42 23.28 -7.37
C LEU A 41 -11.12 22.95 -6.05
N GLY A 42 -10.37 22.71 -4.97
CA GLY A 42 -10.96 22.46 -3.65
C GLY A 42 -11.84 23.61 -3.18
N GLN A 43 -11.37 24.85 -3.30
CA GLN A 43 -12.15 26.05 -2.96
C GLN A 43 -13.43 26.14 -3.78
N VAL A 44 -13.35 25.95 -5.11
CA VAL A 44 -14.53 25.98 -5.98
C VAL A 44 -15.53 24.88 -5.58
N VAL A 45 -15.04 23.67 -5.33
CA VAL A 45 -15.87 22.52 -4.94
C VAL A 45 -16.62 22.79 -3.62
N GLU A 46 -15.94 23.34 -2.62
CA GLU A 46 -16.57 23.77 -1.36
C GLU A 46 -17.64 24.84 -1.59
N HIS A 47 -17.34 25.85 -2.41
CA HIS A 47 -18.31 26.89 -2.79
C HIS A 47 -19.52 26.35 -3.55
N THR A 48 -19.36 25.28 -4.32
CA THR A 48 -20.46 24.61 -5.04
C THR A 48 -21.28 23.66 -4.16
N GLY A 49 -20.95 23.53 -2.87
CA GLY A 49 -21.76 22.81 -1.88
C GLY A 49 -21.35 21.37 -1.62
N LEU A 50 -20.22 20.88 -2.15
CA LEU A 50 -19.63 19.64 -1.65
C LEU A 50 -18.88 19.98 -0.36
N SER A 51 -19.37 19.49 0.78
CA SER A 51 -18.70 19.74 2.05
C SER A 51 -17.36 19.01 2.11
N ALA A 52 -16.38 19.59 2.82
CA ALA A 52 -15.10 18.94 3.06
C ALA A 52 -15.25 17.54 3.70
N GLN A 53 -16.29 17.34 4.52
CA GLN A 53 -16.60 16.06 5.15
C GLN A 53 -17.05 14.99 4.14
N GLU A 54 -17.89 15.36 3.17
CA GLU A 54 -18.32 14.46 2.09
C GLU A 54 -17.14 14.10 1.19
N ALA A 55 -16.29 15.08 0.85
CA ALA A 55 -15.06 14.84 0.11
C ALA A 55 -14.13 13.87 0.86
N GLN A 56 -13.94 14.06 2.17
CA GLN A 56 -13.14 13.16 2.99
C GLN A 56 -13.71 11.73 3.00
N THR A 57 -15.03 11.60 3.19
CA THR A 57 -15.70 10.28 3.18
C THR A 57 -15.53 9.58 1.83
N ALA A 58 -15.62 10.31 0.73
CA ALA A 58 -15.39 9.79 -0.61
C ALA A 58 -13.93 9.33 -0.81
N ILE A 59 -12.95 10.10 -0.31
CA ILE A 59 -11.53 9.74 -0.36
C ILE A 59 -11.28 8.46 0.45
N GLU A 60 -11.79 8.39 1.68
CA GLU A 60 -11.64 7.21 2.53
C GLU A 60 -12.26 5.96 1.87
N GLY A 61 -13.45 6.10 1.27
CA GLY A 61 -14.08 5.02 0.52
C GLY A 61 -13.25 4.55 -0.67
N TYR A 62 -12.69 5.49 -1.45
CA TYR A 62 -11.81 5.18 -2.56
C TYR A 62 -10.53 4.45 -2.11
N GLU A 63 -9.90 4.93 -1.03
CA GLU A 63 -8.71 4.28 -0.49
C GLU A 63 -8.99 2.88 0.04
N GLN A 64 -10.10 2.67 0.74
CA GLN A 64 -10.51 1.37 1.23
C GLN A 64 -10.75 0.39 0.07
N ALA A 65 -11.45 0.82 -0.97
CA ALA A 65 -11.67 0.02 -2.17
C ALA A 65 -10.34 -0.33 -2.87
N ALA A 66 -9.42 0.64 -2.99
CA ALA A 66 -8.10 0.40 -3.56
C ALA A 66 -7.27 -0.59 -2.73
N ARG A 67 -7.34 -0.51 -1.38
CA ARG A 67 -6.68 -1.46 -0.48
C ARG A 67 -7.29 -2.86 -0.59
N ALA A 68 -8.61 -2.98 -0.60
CA ALA A 68 -9.31 -4.25 -0.76
C ALA A 68 -8.95 -4.94 -2.09
N LYS A 69 -8.90 -4.17 -3.18
CA LYS A 69 -8.47 -4.69 -4.50
C LYS A 69 -7.03 -5.20 -4.49
N ARG A 70 -6.10 -4.49 -3.84
CA ARG A 70 -4.72 -4.97 -3.69
C ARG A 70 -4.67 -6.27 -2.87
N GLN A 71 -5.45 -6.36 -1.80
CA GLN A 71 -5.53 -7.57 -0.98
C GLN A 71 -6.10 -8.76 -1.75
N SER A 72 -7.16 -8.57 -2.55
CA SER A 72 -7.71 -9.66 -3.38
C SER A 72 -6.69 -10.14 -4.40
N GLN A 73 -5.97 -9.23 -5.07
CA GLN A 73 -4.90 -9.59 -6.00
C GLN A 73 -3.80 -10.42 -5.31
N THR A 74 -3.39 -10.02 -4.10
CA THR A 74 -2.40 -10.81 -3.35
C THR A 74 -2.93 -12.18 -2.93
N LEU A 75 -4.22 -12.31 -2.65
CA LEU A 75 -4.84 -13.60 -2.32
C LEU A 75 -4.86 -14.51 -3.54
N ASP A 76 -5.30 -14.01 -4.69
CA ASP A 76 -5.32 -14.77 -5.96
C ASP A 76 -3.92 -15.28 -6.33
N GLU A 77 -2.89 -14.46 -6.12
CA GLU A 77 -1.48 -14.84 -6.34
C GLU A 77 -1.04 -15.96 -5.39
N LEU A 78 -1.44 -15.89 -4.11
CA LEU A 78 -1.13 -16.92 -3.12
C LEU A 78 -1.85 -18.24 -3.42
N GLU A 79 -3.13 -18.18 -3.79
CA GLU A 79 -3.92 -19.35 -4.20
C GLU A 79 -3.29 -20.02 -5.42
N THR A 80 -2.88 -19.24 -6.41
CA THR A 80 -2.20 -19.76 -7.62
C THR A 80 -0.90 -20.46 -7.26
N ARG A 81 -0.07 -19.84 -6.40
CA ARG A 81 1.19 -20.44 -5.95
C ARG A 81 0.96 -21.71 -5.14
N PHE A 82 -0.07 -21.71 -4.29
CA PHE A 82 -0.44 -22.87 -3.49
C PHE A 82 -0.88 -24.04 -4.37
N ALA A 83 -1.78 -23.80 -5.33
CA ALA A 83 -2.24 -24.81 -6.28
C ALA A 83 -1.07 -25.38 -7.12
N ALA A 84 -0.14 -24.53 -7.55
CA ALA A 84 1.07 -24.98 -8.25
C ALA A 84 1.98 -25.84 -7.35
N ALA A 85 2.12 -25.48 -6.06
CA ALA A 85 2.89 -26.26 -5.09
C ALA A 85 2.24 -27.63 -4.80
N GLU A 86 0.91 -27.68 -4.78
CA GLU A 86 0.14 -28.92 -4.61
C GLU A 86 0.28 -29.83 -5.84
N GLN A 87 0.05 -29.30 -7.05
CA GLN A 87 0.18 -30.04 -8.31
C GLN A 87 1.60 -30.58 -8.55
N SER A 88 2.62 -29.80 -8.17
CA SER A 88 4.02 -30.24 -8.26
C SER A 88 4.44 -31.23 -7.18
N GLY A 89 3.57 -31.49 -6.18
CA GLY A 89 3.89 -32.34 -5.03
C GLY A 89 4.92 -31.74 -4.05
N SER A 90 5.40 -30.52 -4.32
CA SER A 90 6.39 -29.82 -3.49
C SER A 90 5.83 -29.46 -2.12
N LEU A 91 4.53 -29.14 -2.04
CA LEU A 91 3.84 -28.93 -0.76
C LEU A 91 3.89 -30.19 0.11
N ALA A 92 3.56 -31.35 -0.45
CA ALA A 92 3.56 -32.62 0.27
C ALA A 92 4.99 -33.05 0.69
N ALA A 93 6.00 -32.73 -0.12
CA ALA A 93 7.40 -32.94 0.26
C ALA A 93 7.79 -32.07 1.46
N ARG A 94 7.45 -30.78 1.43
CA ARG A 94 7.76 -29.84 2.51
C ARG A 94 7.05 -30.22 3.82
N VAL A 95 5.79 -30.66 3.76
CA VAL A 95 5.05 -31.14 4.93
C VAL A 95 5.76 -32.35 5.55
N ARG A 96 6.22 -33.31 4.74
CA ARG A 96 6.98 -34.47 5.22
C ARG A 96 8.27 -34.05 5.93
N ASP A 97 9.04 -33.14 5.35
CA ASP A 97 10.28 -32.64 5.95
C ASP A 97 10.04 -32.01 7.33
N VAL A 98 9.02 -31.14 7.44
CA VAL A 98 8.66 -30.47 8.70
C VAL A 98 8.21 -31.48 9.76
N VAL A 99 7.45 -32.51 9.38
CA VAL A 99 7.04 -33.57 10.31
C VAL A 99 8.25 -34.35 10.83
N LEU A 100 9.21 -34.68 9.96
CA LEU A 100 10.43 -35.37 10.34
C LEU A 100 11.29 -34.51 11.29
N GLU A 101 11.43 -33.21 11.00
CA GLU A 101 12.16 -32.26 11.83
C GLU A 101 11.53 -32.11 13.22
N ASN A 102 10.21 -31.94 13.30
CA ASN A 102 9.48 -31.87 14.57
C ASN A 102 9.60 -33.16 15.38
N LYS A 103 9.55 -34.32 14.71
CA LYS A 103 9.72 -35.62 15.38
C LYS A 103 11.12 -35.76 15.96
N ALA A 104 12.16 -35.33 15.23
CA ALA A 104 13.53 -35.33 15.71
C ALA A 104 13.72 -34.38 16.92
N GLY A 105 13.15 -33.17 16.84
CA GLY A 105 13.16 -32.20 17.95
C GLY A 105 12.45 -32.72 19.21
N ALA A 106 11.28 -33.33 19.06
CA ALA A 106 10.53 -33.92 20.17
C ALA A 106 11.26 -35.10 20.83
N GLN A 107 11.97 -35.91 20.04
CA GLN A 107 12.80 -37.01 20.56
C GLN A 107 14.05 -36.49 21.28
N GLY A 108 14.67 -35.41 20.78
CA GLY A 108 15.77 -34.71 21.45
C GLY A 108 15.34 -34.13 22.79
N ALA A 109 14.22 -33.41 22.84
CA ALA A 109 13.68 -32.83 24.07
C ALA A 109 13.29 -33.88 25.12
N ARG A 110 12.76 -35.04 24.69
CA ARG A 110 12.44 -36.16 25.58
C ARG A 110 13.69 -36.86 26.14
N ARG A 111 14.80 -36.88 25.41
CA ARG A 111 16.08 -37.42 25.90
C ARG A 111 16.73 -36.51 26.95
N VAL A 112 16.74 -35.20 26.72
CA VAL A 112 17.30 -34.20 27.66
C VAL A 112 16.58 -34.23 29.02
N ARG A 113 15.25 -34.42 29.03
CA ARG A 113 14.45 -34.56 30.27
C ARG A 113 14.66 -35.87 31.04
N LYS A 114 15.29 -36.89 30.44
CA LYS A 114 15.56 -38.18 31.12
C LYS A 114 16.98 -38.23 31.73
N THR A 115 17.83 -37.28 31.37
CA THR A 115 19.22 -37.16 31.84
C THR A 115 19.43 -36.03 32.85
N ALA A 116 18.37 -35.30 33.21
CA ALA A 116 18.30 -34.37 34.33
C ALA A 116 17.51 -35.03 35.47
#